data_AF-A0A8H3BFV8-F1
#
_entry.id   AF-A0A8H3BFV8-F1
#
_cell.length_a   1.000
_cell.length_b   1.000
_cell.length_c   1.000
_cell.angle_alpha   90.00
_cell.angle_beta   90.00
_cell.angle_gamma   90.00
#
_symmetry.space_group_name_H-M   'P 1'
#
loop_
_entity.id
_entity.type
_entity.pdbx_description
1 polymer ?
#
loop_
_entity_poly.entity_id
_entity_poly.type
_entity_poly.pdbx_seq_one_letter_code
_entity_poly.pdbx_strand_id
1 'polypeptide(L)'
;MLFKLLALTLGTTTALASKGTSKSPTCVIPSHNNANISDTPAVHAAFKKCGKGGRIIFSENNNYTLRELTIMTPCIGCTVQLEGKIQLADNITYWLKNDMTPCIGCTVQLEGKIQLADNITYWLKNDTTNTPNITSETFPHLIYYPFQDTVAYLILKDWSHSRFISQTGKGLIDGLAQAWWDAAAGANPLFSKTLRRPVLFTIDGANNVTVDNIAMRNPAMWFNWVIDSKNIAYKNIRLSALSANKYPPANAD
;
A
#
# COMPACT_ATOMS: atom_id res chain seq x y z
N MET A 1 9.68 -79.75 35.12
CA MET A 1 10.15 -78.38 35.42
C MET A 1 10.26 -77.64 34.10
N LEU A 2 9.32 -76.74 33.79
CA LEU A 2 9.30 -75.96 32.54
C LEU A 2 9.55 -74.49 32.89
N PHE A 3 10.70 -73.93 32.52
CA PHE A 3 11.00 -72.51 32.68
C PHE A 3 10.30 -71.72 31.57
N LYS A 4 9.33 -70.87 31.92
CA LYS A 4 8.80 -69.83 31.02
C LYS A 4 9.69 -68.59 31.13
N LEU A 5 10.44 -68.29 30.06
CA LEU A 5 11.09 -66.98 29.89
C LEU A 5 10.01 -65.92 29.61
N LEU A 6 9.92 -64.92 30.48
CA LEU A 6 9.12 -63.72 30.25
C LEU A 6 10.00 -62.71 29.49
N ALA A 7 9.73 -62.52 28.20
CA ALA A 7 10.41 -61.49 27.40
C ALA A 7 9.81 -60.12 27.73
N LEU A 8 10.59 -59.26 28.40
CA LEU A 8 10.21 -57.89 28.70
C LEU A 8 10.48 -57.02 27.46
N THR A 9 9.45 -56.74 26.66
CA THR A 9 9.58 -55.81 25.54
C THR A 9 9.59 -54.37 26.07
N LEU A 10 10.74 -53.71 26.08
CA LEU A 10 10.82 -52.26 26.28
C LEU A 10 10.20 -51.56 25.06
N GLY A 11 8.96 -51.10 25.22
CA GLY A 11 8.33 -50.19 24.25
C GLY A 11 9.02 -48.83 24.32
N THR A 12 9.75 -48.47 23.27
CA THR A 12 10.26 -47.11 23.09
C THR A 12 9.09 -46.19 22.75
N THR A 13 8.57 -45.48 23.75
CA THR A 13 7.62 -44.39 23.52
C THR A 13 8.36 -43.22 22.89
N THR A 14 8.27 -43.09 21.56
CA THR A 14 8.65 -41.86 20.87
C THR A 14 7.64 -40.78 21.24
N ALA A 15 8.01 -39.92 22.20
CA ALA A 15 7.28 -38.70 22.47
C ALA A 15 7.35 -37.81 21.21
N LEU A 16 6.24 -37.71 20.47
CA LEU A 16 6.08 -36.63 19.49
C LEU A 16 6.10 -35.32 20.28
N ALA A 17 7.21 -34.60 20.21
CA ALA A 17 7.25 -33.21 20.65
C ALA A 17 6.24 -32.43 19.80
N SER A 18 5.10 -32.07 20.37
CA SER A 18 4.23 -31.07 19.75
C SER A 18 5.04 -29.79 19.66
N LYS A 19 5.44 -29.38 18.45
CA LYS A 19 5.88 -28.01 18.22
C LYS A 19 4.78 -27.11 18.74
N GLY A 20 5.02 -26.48 19.89
CA GLY A 20 4.10 -25.49 20.44
C GLY A 20 3.78 -24.49 19.33
N THR A 21 2.50 -24.26 19.09
CA THR A 21 2.02 -23.26 18.14
C THR A 21 2.55 -21.90 18.59
N SER A 22 3.68 -21.48 18.03
CA SER A 22 4.20 -20.12 18.20
C SER A 22 3.07 -19.16 17.86
N LYS A 23 2.60 -18.39 18.85
CA LYS A 23 1.48 -17.47 18.69
C LYS A 23 1.86 -16.46 17.61
N SER A 24 1.12 -16.41 16.51
CA SER A 24 1.42 -15.50 15.38
C SER A 24 1.59 -14.06 15.87
N PRO A 25 2.64 -13.34 15.43
CA PRO A 25 2.91 -11.98 15.89
C PRO A 25 1.79 -11.04 15.45
N THR A 26 1.44 -10.07 16.29
CA THR A 26 0.44 -9.04 15.98
C THR A 26 1.08 -7.65 16.07
N CYS A 27 0.89 -6.85 15.03
CA CYS A 27 1.35 -5.47 14.95
C CYS A 27 0.14 -4.54 14.83
N VAL A 28 -0.09 -3.72 15.84
CA VAL A 28 -1.05 -2.60 15.76
C VAL A 28 -0.29 -1.40 15.23
N ILE A 29 -0.76 -0.81 14.12
CA ILE A 29 -0.09 0.33 13.50
C ILE A 29 -0.47 1.59 14.31
N PRO A 30 0.50 2.34 14.85
CA PRO A 30 0.22 3.64 15.44
C PRO A 30 -0.18 4.63 14.34
N SER A 31 -1.12 5.52 14.66
CA SER A 31 -1.52 6.62 13.78
C SER A 31 -1.22 7.94 14.46
N HIS A 32 -0.75 8.93 13.68
CA HIS A 32 -0.65 10.30 14.14
C HIS A 32 -2.01 11.01 14.18
N ASN A 33 -3.06 10.45 13.56
CA ASN A 33 -4.38 11.08 13.43
C ASN A 33 -4.32 12.52 12.89
N ASN A 34 -3.34 12.79 12.03
CA ASN A 34 -3.04 14.13 11.55
C ASN A 34 -2.78 14.06 10.04
N ALA A 35 -3.60 14.79 9.27
CA ALA A 35 -3.52 14.82 7.82
C ALA A 35 -2.18 15.36 7.27
N ASN A 36 -1.37 16.03 8.10
CA ASN A 36 -0.08 16.61 7.71
C ASN A 36 1.12 15.71 8.04
N ILE A 37 0.92 14.59 8.73
CA ILE A 37 2.01 13.70 9.16
C ILE A 37 1.82 12.33 8.51
N SER A 38 2.87 11.80 7.87
CA SER A 38 2.83 10.49 7.21
C SER A 38 2.86 9.35 8.23
N ASP A 39 1.91 8.43 8.12
CA ASP A 39 1.86 7.15 8.83
C ASP A 39 2.54 6.01 8.04
N THR A 40 2.95 6.25 6.78
CA THR A 40 3.59 5.25 5.92
C THR A 40 4.81 4.56 6.57
N PRO A 41 5.70 5.23 7.32
CA PRO A 41 6.82 4.56 7.96
C PRO A 41 6.38 3.54 9.02
N ALA A 42 5.29 3.85 9.75
CA ALA A 42 4.70 2.94 10.73
C ALA A 42 4.05 1.72 10.05
N VAL A 43 3.42 1.93 8.89
CA VAL A 43 2.88 0.85 8.05
C VAL A 43 4.02 -0.08 7.62
N HIS A 44 5.09 0.46 6.99
CA HIS A 44 6.22 -0.35 6.55
C HIS A 44 6.88 -1.14 7.69
N ALA A 45 7.06 -0.51 8.85
CA ALA A 45 7.60 -1.17 10.04
C ALA A 45 6.74 -2.36 10.49
N ALA A 46 5.41 -2.23 10.46
CA ALA A 46 4.48 -3.30 10.83
C ALA A 46 4.54 -4.47 9.84
N PHE A 47 4.60 -4.22 8.53
CA PHE A 47 4.77 -5.27 7.52
C PHE A 47 6.12 -5.98 7.64
N LYS A 48 7.21 -5.25 7.90
CA LYS A 48 8.53 -5.84 8.16
C LYS A 48 8.52 -6.78 9.36
N LYS A 49 7.78 -6.43 10.43
CA LYS A 49 7.75 -7.19 11.69
C LYS A 49 6.74 -8.34 11.70
N CYS A 50 5.53 -8.12 11.20
CA CYS A 50 4.41 -9.06 11.31
C CYS A 50 3.92 -9.62 9.96
N GLY A 51 4.54 -9.25 8.85
CA GLY A 51 4.14 -9.68 7.50
C GLY A 51 4.34 -11.17 7.21
N LYS A 52 5.04 -11.93 8.05
CA LYS A 52 5.25 -13.38 7.84
C LYS A 52 4.43 -14.18 8.84
N GLY A 53 3.22 -14.57 8.44
CA GLY A 53 2.29 -15.38 9.24
C GLY A 53 1.58 -14.63 10.38
N GLY A 54 1.76 -13.31 10.46
CA GLY A 54 1.23 -12.46 11.53
C GLY A 54 -0.05 -11.72 11.18
N ARG A 55 -0.48 -10.89 12.13
CA ARG A 55 -1.62 -9.97 12.01
C ARG A 55 -1.13 -8.53 12.03
N ILE A 56 -1.67 -7.69 11.16
CA ILE A 56 -1.38 -6.26 11.10
C ILE A 56 -2.70 -5.51 11.20
N ILE A 57 -2.83 -4.58 12.13
CA ILE A 57 -4.13 -3.97 12.49
C ILE A 57 -4.05 -2.46 12.34
N PHE A 58 -4.91 -1.92 11.46
CA PHE A 58 -5.30 -0.52 11.45
C PHE A 58 -6.56 -0.39 12.32
N SER A 59 -6.40 0.18 13.52
CA SER A 59 -7.44 0.18 14.55
C SER A 59 -8.60 1.11 14.20
N GLU A 60 -9.78 0.79 14.73
CA GLU A 60 -10.98 1.62 14.63
C GLU A 60 -10.73 3.03 15.20
N ASN A 61 -11.47 4.02 14.70
CA ASN A 61 -11.41 5.42 15.12
C ASN A 61 -10.06 6.12 14.87
N ASN A 62 -9.17 5.52 14.06
CA ASN A 62 -7.93 6.15 13.62
C ASN A 62 -7.95 6.53 12.14
N ASN A 63 -7.30 7.64 11.81
CA ASN A 63 -7.06 8.16 10.47
C ASN A 63 -5.58 8.03 10.11
N TYR A 64 -5.26 7.02 9.31
CA TYR A 64 -3.91 6.73 8.83
C TYR A 64 -3.61 7.53 7.56
N THR A 65 -2.79 8.57 7.67
CA THR A 65 -2.48 9.45 6.53
C THR A 65 -1.24 8.95 5.80
N LEU A 66 -1.38 8.52 4.56
CA LEU A 66 -0.28 8.08 3.71
C LEU A 66 0.11 9.23 2.79
N ARG A 67 1.29 9.79 3.03
CA ARG A 67 1.81 10.95 2.29
C ARG A 67 2.99 10.59 1.39
N GLU A 68 3.31 9.31 1.25
CA GLU A 68 4.42 8.82 0.43
C GLU A 68 4.10 7.41 -0.09
N LEU A 69 4.87 6.95 -1.08
CA LEU A 69 4.68 5.64 -1.72
C LEU A 69 4.58 4.53 -0.66
N THR A 70 3.42 3.90 -0.58
CA THR A 70 3.14 2.89 0.43
C THR A 70 3.08 1.50 -0.21
N ILE A 71 4.21 0.81 -0.20
CA ILE A 71 4.28 -0.61 -0.55
C ILE A 71 4.10 -1.46 0.71
N MET A 72 2.97 -2.16 0.79
CA MET A 72 2.67 -3.12 1.85
C MET A 72 3.35 -4.45 1.53
N THR A 73 4.55 -4.69 2.06
CA THR A 73 5.32 -5.93 1.83
C THR A 73 6.34 -6.12 2.96
N PRO A 74 6.72 -7.37 3.32
CA PRO A 74 6.17 -8.65 2.86
C PRO A 74 4.80 -8.95 3.48
N CYS A 75 4.00 -9.78 2.83
CA CYS A 75 2.84 -10.42 3.46
C CYS A 75 2.67 -11.85 2.94
N ILE A 76 3.12 -12.82 3.75
CA ILE A 76 3.09 -14.25 3.44
C ILE A 76 2.34 -14.94 4.57
N GLY A 77 1.15 -15.48 4.28
CA GLY A 77 0.26 -16.03 5.31
C GLY A 77 -0.25 -14.98 6.30
N CYS A 78 -0.20 -13.68 5.96
CA CYS A 78 -0.52 -12.60 6.88
C CYS A 78 -2.00 -12.18 6.77
N THR A 79 -2.53 -11.61 7.86
CA THR A 79 -3.86 -10.99 7.86
C THR A 79 -3.75 -9.53 8.23
N VAL A 80 -4.14 -8.66 7.31
CA VAL A 80 -4.32 -7.23 7.56
C VAL A 80 -5.77 -6.98 7.92
N GLN A 81 -5.99 -6.33 9.05
CA GLN A 81 -7.30 -5.93 9.56
C GLN A 81 -7.41 -4.41 9.50
N LEU A 82 -8.26 -3.91 8.60
CA LEU A 82 -8.57 -2.51 8.45
C LEU A 82 -9.90 -2.20 9.13
N GLU A 83 -9.85 -1.57 10.29
CA GLU A 83 -11.04 -1.10 11.01
C GLU A 83 -11.12 0.43 11.08
N GLY A 84 -9.98 1.11 10.90
CA GLY A 84 -9.89 2.56 10.75
C GLY A 84 -10.00 3.04 9.31
N LYS A 85 -9.56 4.28 9.08
CA LYS A 85 -9.56 4.93 7.77
C LYS A 85 -8.13 5.17 7.30
N ILE A 86 -7.76 4.64 6.15
CA ILE A 86 -6.55 5.03 5.40
C ILE A 86 -6.91 6.21 4.49
N GLN A 87 -6.10 7.26 4.50
CA GLN A 87 -6.28 8.45 3.68
C GLN A 87 -5.02 8.71 2.87
N LEU A 88 -5.16 8.91 1.56
CA LEU A 88 -4.05 9.27 0.69
C LEU A 88 -4.00 10.79 0.62
N ALA A 89 -2.83 11.39 0.83
CA ALA A 89 -2.71 12.84 0.72
C ALA A 89 -3.07 13.32 -0.68
N ASP A 90 -3.82 14.42 -0.75
CA ASP A 90 -4.27 15.10 -1.98
C ASP A 90 -3.23 16.07 -2.56
N ASN A 91 -2.01 16.10 -1.98
CA ASN A 91 -0.92 16.95 -2.45
C ASN A 91 -0.36 16.43 -3.78
N ILE A 92 -0.99 16.84 -4.88
CA ILE A 92 -0.59 16.47 -6.24
C ILE A 92 0.88 16.84 -6.52
N THR A 93 1.32 18.03 -6.07
CA THR A 93 2.70 18.49 -6.26
C THR A 93 3.72 17.56 -5.61
N TYR A 94 3.45 17.03 -4.42
CA TYR A 94 4.31 16.05 -3.76
C TYR A 94 4.42 14.77 -4.60
N TRP A 95 3.29 14.22 -5.04
CA TRP A 95 3.27 12.96 -5.81
C TRP A 95 3.94 13.07 -7.18
N LEU A 96 3.98 14.27 -7.74
CA LEU A 96 4.61 14.57 -9.03
C LEU A 96 6.02 15.17 -8.90
N LYS A 97 6.54 15.41 -7.69
CA LYS A 97 7.84 16.09 -7.52
C LYS A 97 8.98 15.20 -8.00
N ASN A 98 9.69 15.65 -9.04
CA ASN A 98 11.00 15.16 -9.44
C ASN A 98 12.09 15.75 -8.56
N ASP A 99 12.73 14.92 -7.73
CA ASP A 99 14.05 15.24 -7.20
C ASP A 99 14.78 13.96 -6.75
N MET A 100 15.42 13.27 -7.69
CA MET A 100 16.79 12.76 -7.49
C MET A 100 17.39 12.33 -8.84
N THR A 101 18.45 13.02 -9.24
CA THR A 101 19.35 12.65 -10.35
C THR A 101 19.82 11.20 -10.22
N PRO A 102 19.82 10.36 -11.27
CA PRO A 102 20.27 8.98 -11.16
C PRO A 102 21.80 8.91 -11.00
N CYS A 103 22.29 8.30 -9.91
CA CYS A 103 23.63 7.70 -9.92
C CYS A 103 23.49 6.21 -10.27
N ILE A 104 23.87 5.82 -11.48
CA ILE A 104 23.98 4.41 -11.86
C ILE A 104 25.25 3.85 -11.20
N GLY A 105 25.08 2.95 -10.23
CA GLY A 105 26.16 2.16 -9.64
C GLY A 105 26.63 2.50 -8.21
N CYS A 106 25.94 3.38 -7.47
CA CYS A 106 26.30 3.65 -6.08
C CYS A 106 25.38 2.93 -5.10
N THR A 107 25.98 2.16 -4.18
CA THR A 107 25.30 1.68 -2.96
C THR A 107 25.16 2.86 -2.00
N VAL A 108 23.98 3.46 -1.89
CA VAL A 108 23.76 4.54 -0.92
C VAL A 108 23.19 3.91 0.37
N GLN A 109 24.03 3.80 1.39
CA GLN A 109 23.60 3.65 2.78
C GLN A 109 23.27 5.04 3.34
N LEU A 110 22.06 5.25 3.83
CA LEU A 110 21.68 6.48 4.55
C LEU A 110 21.25 6.14 5.97
N GLU A 111 22.13 6.42 6.94
CA GLU A 111 21.84 6.42 8.37
C GLU A 111 21.61 7.86 8.88
N GLY A 112 20.64 8.59 8.30
CA GLY A 112 20.37 9.96 8.75
C GLY A 112 19.14 10.62 8.11
N LYS A 113 18.58 11.59 8.83
CA LYS A 113 17.34 12.31 8.48
C LYS A 113 17.64 13.50 7.56
N ILE A 114 17.04 13.53 6.37
CA ILE A 114 17.08 14.67 5.44
C ILE A 114 15.77 15.46 5.56
N GLN A 115 15.85 16.78 5.76
CA GLN A 115 14.74 17.72 5.66
C GLN A 115 14.94 18.60 4.43
N LEU A 116 13.90 18.81 3.62
CA LEU A 116 13.91 19.73 2.48
C LEU A 116 12.83 20.81 2.64
N ALA A 117 13.21 22.04 2.32
CA ALA A 117 12.43 23.28 2.45
C ALA A 117 11.50 23.57 1.23
N ASP A 118 10.59 24.53 1.42
CA ASP A 118 9.37 24.80 0.64
C ASP A 118 9.43 26.01 -0.33
N ASN A 119 10.63 26.41 -0.77
CA ASN A 119 10.77 27.56 -1.69
C ASN A 119 10.57 27.15 -3.17
N ILE A 120 9.34 27.28 -3.67
CA ILE A 120 8.92 26.89 -5.02
C ILE A 120 9.45 27.81 -6.14
N THR A 121 9.75 29.08 -5.85
CA THR A 121 10.11 30.09 -6.87
C THR A 121 11.53 29.90 -7.41
N TYR A 122 12.43 29.27 -6.65
CA TYR A 122 13.79 28.93 -7.08
C TYR A 122 13.78 27.84 -8.16
N TRP A 123 12.90 26.85 -8.06
CA TRP A 123 12.85 25.70 -8.96
C TRP A 123 12.18 26.01 -10.29
N LEU A 124 11.22 26.94 -10.30
CA LEU A 124 10.49 27.34 -11.52
C LEU A 124 11.34 28.17 -12.52
N LYS A 125 12.54 28.62 -12.14
CA LYS A 125 13.36 29.49 -13.01
C LYS A 125 14.19 28.73 -14.05
N ASN A 126 14.30 27.41 -13.95
CA ASN A 126 15.18 26.58 -14.81
C ASN A 126 14.45 25.53 -15.66
N ASP A 127 13.12 25.44 -15.64
CA ASP A 127 12.41 24.47 -16.47
C ASP A 127 12.02 25.07 -17.83
N THR A 128 12.95 24.97 -18.78
CA THR A 128 12.71 25.28 -20.20
C THR A 128 13.00 24.07 -21.07
N THR A 129 12.31 22.93 -20.86
CA THR A 129 12.40 21.83 -21.83
C THR A 129 11.04 21.19 -22.14
N ASN A 130 10.56 21.44 -23.36
CA ASN A 130 9.70 20.53 -24.11
C ASN A 130 10.37 19.14 -24.19
N THR A 131 9.80 18.09 -23.58
CA THR A 131 10.24 16.71 -23.84
C THR A 131 9.04 15.74 -23.90
N PRO A 132 8.80 15.05 -25.03
CA PRO A 132 7.64 14.16 -25.22
C PRO A 132 7.81 12.73 -24.67
N ASN A 133 8.83 12.43 -23.86
CA ASN A 133 9.11 11.07 -23.41
C ASN A 133 9.23 11.03 -21.88
N ILE A 134 8.11 10.76 -21.20
CA ILE A 134 8.04 10.66 -19.75
C ILE A 134 8.18 9.18 -19.37
N THR A 135 9.35 8.79 -18.90
CA THR A 135 9.65 7.46 -18.33
C THR A 135 9.62 7.51 -16.79
N SER A 136 9.84 6.36 -16.12
CA SER A 136 9.83 6.16 -14.66
C SER A 136 10.73 7.11 -13.84
N GLU A 137 11.60 7.86 -14.48
CA GLU A 137 12.45 8.88 -13.87
C GLU A 137 11.69 10.16 -13.48
N THR A 138 10.41 10.29 -13.87
CA THR A 138 9.59 11.51 -13.65
C THR A 138 8.67 11.45 -12.41
N PHE A 139 8.62 10.33 -11.69
CA PHE A 139 7.71 10.15 -10.54
C PHE A 139 8.37 9.37 -9.38
N PRO A 140 9.31 9.95 -8.63
CA PRO A 140 10.02 9.22 -7.56
C PRO A 140 9.10 8.76 -6.41
N HIS A 141 7.88 9.30 -6.33
CA HIS A 141 6.89 8.97 -5.30
C HIS A 141 5.74 8.08 -5.80
N LEU A 142 5.77 7.64 -7.07
CA LEU A 142 4.77 6.73 -7.65
C LEU A 142 5.48 5.55 -8.33
N ILE A 143 4.78 4.42 -8.46
CA ILE A 143 5.22 3.33 -9.32
C ILE A 143 4.54 3.46 -10.67
N TYR A 144 5.35 3.45 -11.74
CA TYR A 144 4.88 3.49 -13.11
C TYR A 144 4.75 2.08 -13.71
N TYR A 145 3.62 1.82 -14.36
CA TYR A 145 3.32 0.62 -15.12
C TYR A 145 3.13 1.01 -16.59
N PRO A 146 3.94 0.47 -17.53
CA PRO A 146 3.83 0.83 -18.95
C PRO A 146 2.47 0.51 -19.58
N PHE A 147 1.81 -0.56 -19.10
CA PHE A 147 0.49 -0.92 -19.58
C PHE A 147 -0.51 0.19 -19.19
N GLN A 148 -1.23 0.72 -20.20
CA GLN A 148 -2.16 1.84 -20.04
C GLN A 148 -1.54 3.09 -19.39
N ASP A 149 -0.22 3.27 -19.46
CA ASP A 149 0.46 4.47 -18.99
C ASP A 149 0.12 4.84 -17.53
N THR A 150 0.05 3.82 -16.66
CA THR A 150 -0.58 3.92 -15.33
C THR A 150 0.42 4.18 -14.20
N VAL A 151 -0.01 4.86 -13.15
CA VAL A 151 0.77 5.06 -11.92
C VAL A 151 0.02 4.60 -10.67
N ALA A 152 0.74 4.23 -9.61
CA ALA A 152 0.16 3.77 -8.33
C ALA A 152 0.96 4.27 -7.12
N TYR A 153 0.29 4.38 -5.96
CA TYR A 153 0.87 4.87 -4.70
C TYR A 153 0.61 4.03 -3.44
N LEU A 154 -0.30 3.05 -3.51
CA LEU A 154 -0.68 2.15 -2.43
C LEU A 154 -0.75 0.74 -3.02
N ILE A 155 0.24 -0.08 -2.69
CA ILE A 155 0.53 -1.31 -3.41
C ILE A 155 0.69 -2.48 -2.44
N LEU A 156 -0.11 -3.52 -2.62
CA LEU A 156 0.11 -4.84 -2.02
C LEU A 156 1.04 -5.62 -2.94
N LYS A 157 2.33 -5.66 -2.59
CA LYS A 157 3.38 -6.23 -3.45
C LYS A 157 3.83 -7.60 -2.96
N ASP A 158 3.76 -8.59 -3.85
CA ASP A 158 4.23 -9.97 -3.65
C ASP A 158 3.56 -10.68 -2.46
N TRP A 159 2.26 -10.43 -2.28
CA TRP A 159 1.47 -11.08 -1.23
C TRP A 159 1.17 -12.54 -1.56
N SER A 160 1.19 -13.41 -0.56
CA SER A 160 0.97 -14.85 -0.77
C SER A 160 0.12 -15.47 0.35
N HIS A 161 -0.94 -16.20 0.02
CA HIS A 161 -1.85 -16.86 0.99
C HIS A 161 -2.35 -15.93 2.11
N SER A 162 -2.72 -14.71 1.75
CA SER A 162 -2.92 -13.62 2.71
C SER A 162 -4.30 -12.95 2.57
N ARG A 163 -4.69 -12.17 3.57
CA ARG A 163 -6.02 -11.53 3.60
C ARG A 163 -5.91 -10.06 4.00
N PHE A 164 -6.62 -9.19 3.29
CA PHE A 164 -6.86 -7.79 3.66
C PHE A 164 -8.35 -7.64 3.96
N ILE A 165 -8.73 -7.45 5.22
CA ILE A 165 -10.13 -7.53 5.63
C ILE A 165 -10.53 -6.40 6.57
N SER A 166 -11.82 -6.10 6.65
CA SER A 166 -12.41 -5.45 7.83
C SER A 166 -13.34 -6.44 8.53
N GLN A 167 -13.21 -6.61 9.84
CA GLN A 167 -14.13 -7.43 10.63
C GLN A 167 -15.43 -6.67 10.93
N THR A 168 -15.33 -5.36 11.12
CA THR A 168 -16.47 -4.50 11.46
C THR A 168 -17.25 -4.01 10.24
N GLY A 169 -16.62 -4.04 9.06
CA GLY A 169 -17.15 -3.43 7.84
C GLY A 169 -16.96 -1.92 7.77
N LYS A 170 -16.29 -1.31 8.77
CA LYS A 170 -16.03 0.13 8.86
C LYS A 170 -14.70 0.54 8.22
N GLY A 171 -13.83 -0.42 7.91
CA GLY A 171 -12.55 -0.16 7.26
C GLY A 171 -12.71 0.60 5.94
N LEU A 172 -12.02 1.74 5.81
CA LEU A 172 -12.12 2.64 4.66
C LEU A 172 -10.75 2.99 4.10
N ILE A 173 -10.61 2.99 2.78
CA ILE A 173 -9.51 3.62 2.04
C ILE A 173 -10.10 4.82 1.29
N ASP A 174 -9.58 6.02 1.54
CA ASP A 174 -10.08 7.26 0.95
C ASP A 174 -8.96 7.98 0.18
N GLY A 175 -9.12 8.10 -1.14
CA GLY A 175 -8.12 8.70 -2.02
C GLY A 175 -8.09 10.22 -2.01
N LEU A 176 -9.09 10.87 -1.37
CA LEU A 176 -9.23 12.33 -1.26
C LEU A 176 -9.08 13.05 -2.62
N ALA A 177 -9.62 12.45 -3.69
CA ALA A 177 -9.22 12.76 -5.05
C ALA A 177 -9.77 14.02 -5.72
N GLN A 178 -10.47 14.90 -5.00
CA GLN A 178 -11.07 16.08 -5.63
C GLN A 178 -10.02 16.93 -6.37
N ALA A 179 -8.86 17.16 -5.74
CA ALA A 179 -7.77 17.90 -6.36
C ALA A 179 -7.28 17.26 -7.67
N TRP A 180 -7.27 15.92 -7.74
CA TRP A 180 -6.89 15.16 -8.94
C TRP A 180 -7.92 15.30 -10.07
N TRP A 181 -9.21 15.31 -9.76
CA TRP A 181 -10.27 15.51 -10.74
C TRP A 181 -10.28 16.94 -11.28
N ASP A 182 -10.09 17.92 -10.40
CA ASP A 182 -9.97 19.33 -10.77
C ASP A 182 -8.77 19.55 -11.70
N ALA A 183 -7.61 19.00 -11.35
CA ALA A 183 -6.39 19.10 -12.13
C ALA A 183 -6.52 18.42 -13.51
N ALA A 184 -7.08 17.21 -13.59
CA ALA A 184 -7.29 16.52 -14.86
C ALA A 184 -8.28 17.24 -15.78
N ALA A 185 -9.27 17.93 -15.22
CA ALA A 185 -10.19 18.77 -15.98
C ALA A 185 -9.57 20.09 -16.48
N GLY A 186 -8.29 20.35 -16.16
CA GLY A 186 -7.58 21.57 -16.52
C GLY A 186 -7.95 22.78 -15.66
N ALA A 187 -8.52 22.56 -14.47
CA ALA A 187 -8.85 23.65 -13.53
C ALA A 187 -7.61 24.24 -12.85
N ASN A 188 -6.49 23.51 -12.83
CA ASN A 188 -5.23 23.97 -12.28
C ASN A 188 -4.21 24.17 -13.42
N PRO A 189 -3.71 25.40 -13.65
CA PRO A 189 -2.79 25.69 -14.74
C PRO A 189 -1.41 25.04 -14.57
N LEU A 190 -1.07 24.55 -13.36
CA LEU A 190 0.17 23.80 -13.12
C LEU A 190 0.13 22.38 -13.68
N PHE A 191 -1.04 21.86 -14.05
CA PHE A 191 -1.20 20.48 -14.47
C PHE A 191 -1.84 20.39 -15.86
N SER A 192 -1.25 19.56 -16.73
CA SER A 192 -1.75 19.32 -18.07
C SER A 192 -3.01 18.43 -18.06
N LYS A 193 -3.83 18.50 -19.13
CA LYS A 193 -4.89 17.52 -19.42
C LYS A 193 -4.36 16.08 -19.58
N THR A 194 -3.05 15.90 -19.69
CA THR A 194 -2.34 14.61 -19.74
C THR A 194 -1.83 14.16 -18.37
N LEU A 195 -2.39 14.70 -17.27
CA LEU A 195 -2.01 14.35 -15.90
C LEU A 195 -2.25 12.86 -15.62
N ARG A 196 -1.18 12.14 -15.32
CA ARG A 196 -1.27 10.78 -14.76
C ARG A 196 -1.75 10.84 -13.33
N ARG A 197 -2.80 10.08 -13.03
CA ARG A 197 -3.46 10.01 -11.73
C ARG A 197 -3.30 8.61 -11.17
N PRO A 198 -2.94 8.46 -9.88
CA PRO A 198 -2.68 7.14 -9.32
C PRO A 198 -3.96 6.31 -9.15
N VAL A 199 -3.82 5.00 -9.40
CA VAL A 199 -4.82 4.01 -8.97
C VAL A 199 -4.88 4.00 -7.44
N LEU A 200 -6.09 3.95 -6.88
CA LEU A 200 -6.29 3.99 -5.43
C LEU A 200 -5.67 2.79 -4.70
N PHE A 201 -5.87 1.58 -5.22
CA PHE A 201 -5.46 0.34 -4.56
C PHE A 201 -4.91 -0.67 -5.57
N THR A 202 -3.62 -0.98 -5.50
CA THR A 202 -2.95 -1.87 -6.44
C THR A 202 -2.54 -3.18 -5.78
N ILE A 203 -2.79 -4.31 -6.44
CA ILE A 203 -2.26 -5.63 -6.10
C ILE A 203 -1.31 -6.05 -7.23
N ASP A 204 -0.05 -6.29 -6.89
CA ASP A 204 1.03 -6.57 -7.84
C ASP A 204 1.83 -7.80 -7.38
N GLY A 205 1.96 -8.80 -8.27
CA GLY A 205 2.75 -10.00 -8.01
C GLY A 205 2.14 -10.96 -6.98
N ALA A 206 0.84 -10.85 -6.69
CA ALA A 206 0.20 -11.56 -5.60
C ALA A 206 -0.34 -12.95 -5.99
N ASN A 207 -0.41 -13.86 -5.02
CA ASN A 207 -0.97 -15.19 -5.19
C ASN A 207 -1.86 -15.58 -4.02
N ASN A 208 -3.10 -15.97 -4.29
CA ASN A 208 -4.05 -16.44 -3.28
C ASN A 208 -4.29 -15.37 -2.18
N VAL A 209 -4.80 -14.22 -2.61
CA VAL A 209 -5.10 -13.08 -1.74
C VAL A 209 -6.60 -12.79 -1.76
N THR A 210 -7.17 -12.55 -0.58
CA THR A 210 -8.55 -12.09 -0.44
C THR A 210 -8.61 -10.68 0.12
N VAL A 211 -9.36 -9.81 -0.54
CA VAL A 211 -9.77 -8.49 -0.05
C VAL A 211 -11.25 -8.57 0.32
N ASP A 212 -11.61 -8.26 1.58
CA ASP A 212 -12.96 -8.51 2.08
C ASP A 212 -13.51 -7.39 2.97
N ASN A 213 -14.75 -6.99 2.75
CA ASN A 213 -15.55 -6.14 3.64
C ASN A 213 -14.99 -4.71 3.87
N ILE A 214 -14.17 -4.19 2.96
CA ILE A 214 -13.58 -2.85 3.05
C ILE A 214 -14.25 -1.86 2.10
N ALA A 215 -14.33 -0.60 2.49
CA ALA A 215 -14.83 0.49 1.66
C ALA A 215 -13.67 1.20 0.96
N MET A 216 -13.90 1.65 -0.27
CA MET A 216 -12.98 2.53 -0.98
C MET A 216 -13.74 3.76 -1.49
N ARG A 217 -13.11 4.93 -1.35
CA ARG A 217 -13.74 6.20 -1.68
C ARG A 217 -12.80 7.14 -2.42
N ASN A 218 -13.38 7.94 -3.31
CA ASN A 218 -12.75 9.07 -3.98
C ASN A 218 -11.35 8.74 -4.53
N PRO A 219 -11.25 7.80 -5.50
CA PRO A 219 -9.97 7.44 -6.10
C PRO A 219 -9.51 8.54 -7.07
N ALA A 220 -8.19 8.73 -7.19
CA ALA A 220 -7.65 9.69 -8.15
C ALA A 220 -7.91 9.25 -9.60
N MET A 221 -7.92 7.94 -9.82
CA MET A 221 -8.27 7.26 -11.06
C MET A 221 -9.03 5.98 -10.72
N TRP A 222 -8.63 4.82 -11.24
CA TRP A 222 -9.28 3.54 -10.97
C TRP A 222 -9.25 3.19 -9.49
N PHE A 223 -10.30 2.52 -9.01
CA PHE A 223 -10.34 2.03 -7.62
C PHE A 223 -9.31 0.93 -7.40
N ASN A 224 -9.27 -0.05 -8.30
CA ASN A 224 -8.47 -1.26 -8.13
C ASN A 224 -7.65 -1.53 -9.39
N TRP A 225 -6.41 -1.96 -9.20
CA TRP A 225 -5.57 -2.49 -10.27
C TRP A 225 -4.95 -3.81 -9.80
N VAL A 226 -5.15 -4.88 -10.54
CA VAL A 226 -4.56 -6.20 -10.26
C VAL A 226 -3.66 -6.58 -11.43
N ILE A 227 -2.36 -6.76 -11.16
CA ILE A 227 -1.35 -7.09 -12.17
C ILE A 227 -0.42 -8.19 -11.69
N ASP A 228 0.04 -9.00 -12.65
CA ASP A 228 0.98 -10.11 -12.41
C ASP A 228 0.57 -11.03 -11.24
N SER A 229 -0.75 -11.18 -11.06
CA SER A 229 -1.34 -11.82 -9.89
C SER A 229 -2.27 -12.96 -10.27
N LYS A 230 -2.43 -13.93 -9.37
CA LYS A 230 -3.29 -15.10 -9.56
C LYS A 230 -4.11 -15.41 -8.30
N ASN A 231 -5.32 -15.93 -8.49
CA ASN A 231 -6.23 -16.30 -7.39
C ASN A 231 -6.50 -15.13 -6.43
N ILE A 232 -6.94 -14.00 -6.99
CA ILE A 232 -7.31 -12.81 -6.22
C ILE A 232 -8.82 -12.78 -6.09
N ALA A 233 -9.31 -12.62 -4.86
CA ALA A 233 -10.74 -12.55 -4.58
C ALA A 233 -11.09 -11.23 -3.89
N TYR A 234 -12.02 -10.49 -4.46
CA TYR A 234 -12.67 -9.34 -3.80
C TYR A 234 -14.06 -9.77 -3.32
N LYS A 235 -14.39 -9.46 -2.07
CA LYS A 235 -15.68 -9.79 -1.44
C LYS A 235 -16.20 -8.60 -0.65
N ASN A 236 -17.51 -8.36 -0.68
CA ASN A 236 -18.18 -7.35 0.16
C ASN A 236 -17.53 -5.95 0.07
N ILE A 237 -17.10 -5.56 -1.13
CA ILE A 237 -16.45 -4.26 -1.36
C ILE A 237 -17.53 -3.22 -1.64
N ARG A 238 -17.39 -2.02 -1.06
CA ARG A 238 -18.26 -0.87 -1.36
C ARG A 238 -17.38 0.23 -1.93
N LEU A 239 -17.70 0.69 -3.14
CA LEU A 239 -16.95 1.70 -3.88
C LEU A 239 -17.83 2.95 -4.00
N SER A 240 -17.24 4.14 -3.85
CA SER A 240 -17.96 5.41 -4.05
C SER A 240 -17.01 6.51 -4.51
N ALA A 241 -17.42 7.27 -5.52
CA ALA A 241 -16.70 8.46 -5.98
C ALA A 241 -17.72 9.57 -6.15
N LEU A 242 -17.60 10.61 -5.34
CA LEU A 242 -18.52 11.74 -5.34
C LEU A 242 -17.72 13.03 -5.40
N SER A 243 -17.85 13.74 -6.53
CA SER A 243 -17.27 15.07 -6.67
C SER A 243 -18.06 16.10 -5.89
N ALA A 244 -17.36 17.05 -5.27
CA ALA A 244 -17.92 18.20 -4.57
C ALA A 244 -18.19 19.39 -5.50
N ASN A 245 -17.81 19.30 -6.78
CA ASN A 245 -17.95 20.40 -7.74
C ASN A 245 -18.32 19.88 -9.15
N LYS A 246 -18.26 20.76 -10.15
CA LYS A 246 -18.61 20.45 -11.55
C LYS A 246 -17.66 19.47 -12.25
N TYR A 247 -16.48 19.20 -11.69
CA TYR A 247 -15.48 18.31 -12.27
C TYR A 247 -15.75 16.88 -11.81
N PRO A 248 -16.25 16.00 -12.70
CA PRO A 248 -16.67 14.66 -12.29
C PRO A 248 -15.46 13.79 -11.90
N PRO A 249 -15.69 12.72 -11.14
CA PRO A 249 -14.65 11.73 -10.81
C PRO A 249 -14.28 10.92 -12.06
N ALA A 250 -13.48 11.50 -12.95
CA ALA A 250 -13.12 10.92 -14.23
C ALA A 250 -12.34 9.61 -14.02
N ASN A 251 -12.73 8.53 -14.71
CA ASN A 251 -12.07 7.22 -14.60
C ASN A 251 -12.06 6.67 -13.16
N ALA A 252 -13.13 6.89 -12.40
CA ALA A 252 -13.35 6.25 -11.11
C ALA A 252 -14.18 4.96 -11.29
N ASP A 253 -13.65 4.05 -12.11
CA ASP A 253 -14.14 2.69 -12.38
C ASP A 253 -13.51 1.61 -11.47
#